data_AF-A0A532CNP9-F1
#
_entry.id   AF-A0A532CNP9-F1
#
_cell.length_a   1.000
_cell.length_b   1.000
_cell.length_c   1.000
_cell.angle_alpha   90.00
_cell.angle_beta   90.00
_cell.angle_gamma   90.00
#
_symmetry.space_group_name_H-M   'P 1'
#
loop_
_entity.id
_entity.type
_entity.pdbx_description
1 polymer ?
#
loop_
_entity_poly.entity_id
_entity_poly.type
_entity_poly.pdbx_seq_one_letter_code
_entity_poly.pdbx_strand_id
1 'polypeptide(L)'
;MNAAIRLPVEQAYASELQALARDDDRQRPAGWSLSPQAVLTYLLGGKAGDDTLVTPKYVGRRRLMETAVATLATDRALLLLGVPGTAKSWVSEHLAAAIMGDSTLIVQCTAGTDENQIRYGWNYAQLLAKGPSQEALVPTPLYRAMQNGKLCRLEELTRMGSDVQDTLITVLSEKMMPIPELNTSI
;
A
#
# COMPACT_ATOMS: atom_id res chain seq x y z
N MET A 1 4.68 -18.25 -22.76
CA MET A 1 4.25 -17.49 -21.57
C MET A 1 5.50 -17.18 -20.78
N ASN A 2 5.90 -15.91 -20.66
CA ASN A 2 7.08 -15.53 -19.89
C ASN A 2 6.82 -15.82 -18.41
N ALA A 3 7.59 -16.73 -17.81
CA ALA A 3 7.61 -16.90 -16.37
C ALA A 3 8.11 -15.59 -15.75
N ALA A 4 7.27 -14.95 -14.93
CA ALA A 4 7.66 -13.73 -14.24
C ALA A 4 8.86 -14.01 -13.33
N ILE A 5 9.89 -13.14 -13.36
CA ILE A 5 11.11 -13.28 -12.53
C ILE A 5 10.75 -13.26 -11.03
N ARG A 6 9.72 -12.48 -10.66
CA ARG A 6 9.18 -12.42 -9.31
C ARG A 6 7.68 -12.17 -9.38
N LEU A 7 6.90 -12.95 -8.65
CA LEU A 7 5.46 -12.75 -8.49
C LEU A 7 5.18 -11.78 -7.32
N PRO A 8 4.09 -11.00 -7.36
CA PRO A 8 3.58 -10.29 -6.19
C PRO A 8 3.38 -11.24 -5.01
N VAL A 9 3.60 -10.76 -3.78
CA VAL A 9 3.60 -11.64 -2.60
C VAL A 9 2.22 -12.23 -2.31
N GLU A 10 1.13 -11.55 -2.69
CA GLU A 10 -0.23 -12.08 -2.63
C GLU A 10 -0.44 -13.31 -3.52
N GLN A 11 0.34 -13.43 -4.61
CA GLN A 11 0.32 -14.61 -5.49
C GLN A 11 1.31 -15.67 -4.99
N ALA A 12 2.53 -15.25 -4.63
CA ALA A 12 3.57 -16.17 -4.17
C ALA A 12 3.19 -16.89 -2.86
N TYR A 13 2.43 -16.22 -1.98
CA TYR A 13 1.96 -16.76 -0.70
C TYR A 13 0.42 -16.91 -0.66
N ALA A 14 -0.20 -17.11 -1.83
CA ALA A 14 -1.66 -17.24 -1.94
C ALA A 14 -2.23 -18.36 -1.05
N SER A 15 -1.53 -19.50 -0.97
CA SER A 15 -1.95 -20.64 -0.13
C SER A 15 -2.03 -20.27 1.35
N GLU A 16 -0.99 -19.62 1.88
CA GLU A 16 -0.95 -19.18 3.28
C GLU A 16 -2.02 -18.12 3.58
N LEU A 17 -2.18 -17.14 2.69
CA LEU A 17 -3.19 -16.08 2.84
C LEU A 17 -4.62 -16.64 2.78
N GLN A 18 -4.89 -17.55 1.85
CA GLN A 18 -6.20 -18.21 1.74
C GLN A 18 -6.50 -19.09 2.95
N ALA A 19 -5.52 -19.84 3.44
CA ALA A 19 -5.67 -20.66 4.64
C ALA A 19 -6.02 -19.79 5.86
N LEU A 20 -5.31 -18.66 6.04
CA LEU A 20 -5.63 -17.71 7.10
C LEU A 20 -7.02 -17.09 6.92
N ALA A 21 -7.44 -16.76 5.70
CA ALA A 21 -8.73 -16.13 5.43
C ALA A 21 -9.94 -17.06 5.68
N ARG A 22 -9.79 -18.37 5.50
CA ARG A 22 -10.89 -19.36 5.64
C ARG A 22 -11.48 -19.40 7.04
N ASP A 23 -10.62 -19.36 8.05
CA ASP A 23 -11.01 -19.51 9.47
C ASP A 23 -10.91 -18.19 10.24
N ASP A 24 -10.77 -17.06 9.54
CA ASP A 24 -10.67 -15.75 10.18
C ASP A 24 -12.06 -15.13 10.41
N ASP A 25 -12.69 -15.55 11.51
CA ASP A 25 -14.01 -15.09 11.98
C ASP A 25 -13.98 -13.77 12.77
N ARG A 26 -12.79 -13.19 12.95
CA ARG A 26 -12.57 -12.01 13.77
C ARG A 26 -12.98 -10.72 13.05
N GLN A 27 -13.22 -9.67 13.85
CA GLN A 27 -13.55 -8.35 13.31
C GLN A 27 -12.42 -7.80 12.43
N ARG A 28 -12.79 -7.31 11.24
CA ARG A 28 -11.88 -6.68 10.27
C ARG A 28 -12.19 -5.18 10.16
N PRO A 29 -11.19 -4.30 10.16
CA PRO A 29 -11.38 -2.92 9.75
C PRO A 29 -11.94 -2.82 8.32
N ALA A 30 -12.52 -1.66 7.97
CA ALA A 30 -13.11 -1.48 6.64
C ALA A 30 -12.08 -1.67 5.53
N GLY A 31 -12.44 -2.45 4.50
CA GLY A 31 -11.57 -2.76 3.35
C GLY A 31 -10.51 -3.84 3.60
N TRP A 32 -10.34 -4.32 4.84
CA TRP A 32 -9.32 -5.33 5.16
C TRP A 32 -9.72 -6.74 4.71
N SER A 33 -8.81 -7.43 4.04
CA SER A 33 -8.93 -8.83 3.61
C SER A 33 -8.81 -9.81 4.78
N LEU A 34 -7.92 -9.54 5.73
CA LEU A 34 -7.66 -10.36 6.92
C LEU A 34 -7.85 -9.52 8.20
N SER A 35 -8.18 -10.14 9.32
CA SER A 35 -8.19 -9.48 10.63
C SER A 35 -6.78 -9.09 11.08
N PRO A 36 -6.64 -8.11 11.99
CA PRO A 36 -5.33 -7.75 12.57
C PRO A 36 -4.56 -8.95 13.11
N GLN A 37 -5.23 -9.91 13.73
CA GLN A 37 -4.61 -11.13 14.26
C GLN A 37 -4.14 -12.06 13.14
N ALA A 38 -4.93 -12.24 12.09
CA ALA A 38 -4.54 -13.05 10.94
C ALA A 38 -3.35 -12.41 10.19
N VAL A 39 -3.33 -11.08 10.03
CA VAL A 39 -2.18 -10.34 9.48
C VAL A 39 -0.93 -10.56 10.34
N LEU A 40 -1.04 -10.53 11.68
CA LEU A 40 0.08 -10.80 12.56
C LEU A 40 0.61 -12.23 12.43
N THR A 41 -0.28 -13.23 12.32
CA THR A 41 0.12 -14.62 12.05
C THR A 41 0.81 -14.75 10.71
N TYR A 42 0.31 -14.07 9.67
CA TYR A 42 0.96 -14.01 8.36
C TYR A 42 2.40 -13.48 8.44
N LEU A 43 2.61 -12.38 9.17
CA LEU A 43 3.92 -11.74 9.27
C LEU A 43 4.91 -12.50 10.17
N LEU A 44 4.44 -12.97 11.33
CA LEU A 44 5.28 -13.56 12.37
C LEU A 44 5.39 -15.08 12.28
N GLY A 45 4.64 -15.69 11.37
CA GLY A 45 4.52 -17.13 11.23
C GLY A 45 3.63 -17.78 12.29
N GLY A 46 3.27 -19.03 12.05
CA GLY A 46 2.39 -19.80 12.92
C GLY A 46 1.64 -20.86 12.12
N LYS A 47 0.35 -21.03 12.45
CA LYS A 47 -0.55 -21.95 11.76
C LYS A 47 -1.90 -21.29 11.52
N ALA A 48 -2.53 -21.62 10.40
CA ALA A 48 -3.95 -21.35 10.16
C ALA A 48 -4.83 -22.35 10.94
N GLY A 49 -6.16 -22.16 10.91
CA GLY A 49 -7.11 -23.03 11.63
C GLY A 49 -7.11 -24.47 11.12
N ASP A 50 -6.85 -24.66 9.82
CA ASP A 50 -6.69 -25.96 9.15
C ASP A 50 -5.27 -26.58 9.30
N ASP A 51 -4.50 -26.15 10.30
CA ASP A 51 -3.11 -26.57 10.56
C ASP A 51 -2.10 -26.21 9.45
N THR A 52 -2.50 -25.47 8.41
CA THR A 52 -1.57 -24.99 7.37
C THR A 52 -0.47 -24.14 8.00
N LEU A 53 0.79 -24.51 7.75
CA LEU A 53 1.95 -23.78 8.24
C LEU A 53 2.09 -22.44 7.51
N VAL A 54 2.23 -21.37 8.29
CA VAL A 54 2.47 -20.01 7.80
C VAL A 54 3.92 -19.67 8.09
N THR A 55 4.70 -19.45 7.04
CA THR A 55 6.14 -19.14 7.18
C THR A 55 6.33 -17.70 7.64
N PRO A 56 7.24 -17.40 8.58
CA PRO A 56 7.45 -16.03 9.04
C PRO A 56 8.03 -15.16 7.92
N LYS A 57 7.43 -13.99 7.69
CA LYS A 57 7.91 -12.96 6.74
C LYS A 57 8.77 -11.91 7.42
N TYR A 58 8.67 -11.80 8.74
CA TYR A 58 9.45 -10.90 9.56
C TYR A 58 10.11 -11.68 10.71
N VAL A 59 11.44 -11.58 10.80
CA VAL A 59 12.23 -12.13 11.90
C VAL A 59 12.71 -10.96 12.75
N GLY A 60 12.10 -10.76 13.91
CA GLY A 60 12.42 -9.66 14.80
C GLY A 60 11.47 -9.56 15.98
N ARG A 61 11.38 -8.37 16.58
CA ARG A 61 10.52 -8.14 17.76
C ARG A 61 9.04 -8.13 17.34
N ARG A 62 8.27 -9.11 17.81
CA ARG A 62 6.80 -9.20 17.62
C ARG A 62 6.09 -7.85 17.83
N ARG A 63 6.45 -7.14 18.90
CA ARG A 63 5.88 -5.82 19.23
C ARG A 63 5.96 -4.79 18.10
N LEU A 64 6.97 -4.86 17.24
CA LEU A 64 7.06 -3.94 16.08
C LEU A 64 5.96 -4.21 15.05
N MET A 65 5.64 -5.49 14.79
CA MET A 65 4.55 -5.84 13.88
C MET A 65 3.19 -5.56 14.51
N GLU A 66 3.04 -5.79 15.82
CA GLU A 66 1.82 -5.42 16.55
C GLU A 66 1.54 -3.92 16.45
N THR A 67 2.55 -3.07 16.67
CA THR A 67 2.41 -1.62 16.50
C THR A 67 2.10 -1.23 15.05
N ALA A 68 2.77 -1.85 14.07
CA ALA A 68 2.54 -1.56 12.64
C ALA A 68 1.10 -1.90 12.21
N VAL A 69 0.63 -3.11 12.55
CA VAL A 69 -0.73 -3.56 12.25
C VAL A 69 -1.77 -2.73 12.99
N ALA A 70 -1.54 -2.44 14.28
CA ALA A 70 -2.45 -1.58 15.05
C ALA A 70 -2.53 -0.15 14.48
N THR A 71 -1.41 0.40 13.99
CA THR A 71 -1.39 1.71 13.35
C THR A 71 -2.27 1.70 12.09
N LEU A 72 -2.09 0.72 11.21
CA LEU A 72 -2.86 0.61 9.96
C LEU A 72 -4.33 0.23 10.19
N ALA A 73 -4.65 -0.43 11.30
CA ALA A 73 -6.04 -0.73 11.68
C ALA A 73 -6.82 0.53 12.10
N THR A 74 -6.12 1.64 12.30
CA THR A 74 -6.69 2.98 12.50
C THR A 74 -6.50 3.82 11.24
N ASP A 75 -7.01 5.04 11.24
CA ASP A 75 -6.89 5.97 10.10
C ASP A 75 -5.49 6.61 9.94
N ARG A 76 -4.44 5.98 10.49
CA ARG A 76 -3.07 6.53 10.52
C ARG A 76 -2.20 5.90 9.45
N ALA A 77 -1.35 6.73 8.84
CA ALA A 77 -0.28 6.23 7.99
C ALA A 77 0.87 5.62 8.81
N LEU A 78 1.56 4.66 8.22
CA LEU A 78 2.70 3.96 8.82
C LEU A 78 4.00 4.40 8.13
N LEU A 79 4.94 4.93 8.91
CA LEU A 79 6.30 5.22 8.46
C LEU A 79 7.27 4.17 9.01
N LEU A 80 7.94 3.43 8.13
CA LEU A 80 8.95 2.44 8.48
C LEU A 80 10.35 3.05 8.38
N LEU A 81 11.02 3.25 9.52
CA LEU A 81 12.38 3.78 9.59
C LEU A 81 13.37 2.71 10.09
N GLY A 82 14.60 2.75 9.57
CA GLY A 82 15.67 1.86 10.00
C GLY A 82 16.80 1.74 8.99
N VAL A 83 17.90 1.13 9.42
CA VAL A 83 19.13 0.91 8.63
C VAL A 83 18.83 0.26 7.27
N PRO A 84 19.56 0.57 6.19
CA PRO A 84 19.44 -0.15 4.93
C PRO A 84 19.53 -1.68 5.10
N GLY A 85 18.77 -2.44 4.32
CA GLY A 85 18.78 -3.91 4.37
C GLY A 85 17.96 -4.56 5.49
N THR A 86 17.25 -3.80 6.33
CA THR A 86 16.43 -4.35 7.44
C THR A 86 15.02 -4.79 7.04
N ALA A 87 14.84 -5.26 5.79
CA ALA A 87 13.58 -5.79 5.28
C ALA A 87 12.35 -4.84 5.33
N LYS A 88 12.54 -3.52 5.41
CA LYS A 88 11.44 -2.53 5.46
C LYS A 88 10.47 -2.67 4.29
N SER A 89 11.00 -2.66 3.06
CA SER A 89 10.19 -2.79 1.84
C SER A 89 9.51 -4.16 1.75
N TRP A 90 10.17 -5.21 2.24
CA TRP A 90 9.59 -6.55 2.32
C TRP A 90 8.40 -6.60 3.28
N VAL A 91 8.55 -6.06 4.48
CA VAL A 91 7.45 -5.97 5.46
C VAL A 91 6.30 -5.12 4.92
N SER A 92 6.61 -3.98 4.29
CA SER A 92 5.63 -3.08 3.65
C SER A 92 4.82 -3.81 2.57
N GLU A 93 5.48 -4.61 1.74
CA GLU A 93 4.85 -5.43 0.69
C GLU A 93 3.91 -6.49 1.27
N HIS A 94 4.37 -7.22 2.29
CA HIS A 94 3.57 -8.24 2.96
C HIS A 94 2.39 -7.66 3.77
N LEU A 95 2.55 -6.48 4.37
CA LEU A 95 1.45 -5.76 5.00
C LEU A 95 0.38 -5.40 3.97
N ALA A 96 0.76 -4.82 2.83
CA ALA A 96 -0.18 -4.43 1.79
C ALA A 96 -0.95 -5.64 1.21
N ALA A 97 -0.25 -6.75 0.95
CA ALA A 97 -0.89 -7.99 0.49
C ALA A 97 -1.85 -8.60 1.52
N ALA A 98 -1.43 -8.70 2.79
CA ALA A 98 -2.27 -9.28 3.83
C ALA A 98 -3.50 -8.42 4.16
N ILE A 99 -3.33 -7.09 4.12
CA ILE A 99 -4.37 -6.14 4.49
C ILE A 99 -5.33 -5.88 3.31
N MET A 100 -4.84 -5.59 2.11
CA MET A 100 -5.66 -5.16 0.97
C MET A 100 -5.70 -6.14 -0.20
N GLY A 101 -4.99 -7.28 -0.10
CA GLY A 101 -4.88 -8.24 -1.20
C GLY A 101 -4.10 -7.74 -2.40
N ASP A 102 -3.41 -6.61 -2.29
CA ASP A 102 -2.72 -5.94 -3.40
C ASP A 102 -1.50 -5.17 -2.88
N SER A 103 -0.31 -5.64 -3.25
CA SER A 103 0.96 -5.01 -2.84
C SER A 103 1.58 -4.13 -3.93
N THR A 104 0.89 -4.01 -5.07
CA THR A 104 1.43 -3.47 -6.33
C THR A 104 1.26 -1.96 -6.48
N LEU A 105 0.47 -1.32 -5.60
CA LEU A 105 0.31 0.14 -5.56
C LEU A 105 1.53 0.78 -4.89
N ILE A 106 2.59 0.95 -5.66
CA ILE A 106 3.89 1.43 -5.20
C ILE A 106 4.33 2.68 -5.96
N VAL A 107 4.86 3.66 -5.22
CA VAL A 107 5.59 4.81 -5.76
C VAL A 107 7.02 4.73 -5.27
N GLN A 108 7.96 4.61 -6.21
CA GLN A 108 9.39 4.63 -5.91
C GLN A 108 9.89 6.08 -5.93
N CYS A 109 10.17 6.63 -4.76
CA CYS A 109 10.61 8.01 -4.64
C CYS A 109 12.11 8.14 -4.99
N THR A 110 12.42 9.19 -5.73
CA THR A 110 13.76 9.56 -6.18
C THR A 110 13.92 11.07 -6.17
N ALA A 111 15.15 11.56 -6.40
CA ALA A 111 15.40 12.99 -6.50
C ALA A 111 14.68 13.67 -7.68
N GLY A 112 14.30 12.90 -8.71
CA GLY A 112 13.54 13.39 -9.85
C GLY A 112 12.03 13.20 -9.72
N THR A 113 11.54 12.76 -8.55
CA THR A 113 10.10 12.57 -8.34
C THR A 113 9.40 13.92 -8.21
N ASP A 114 8.38 14.15 -9.03
CA ASP A 114 7.57 15.37 -9.03
C ASP A 114 6.15 15.12 -8.53
N GLU A 115 5.38 16.19 -8.35
CA GLU A 115 3.99 16.13 -7.87
C GLU A 115 3.08 15.28 -8.79
N ASN A 116 3.29 15.29 -10.10
CA ASN A 116 2.46 14.55 -11.05
C ASN A 116 2.64 13.03 -10.90
N GLN A 117 3.85 12.60 -10.53
CA GLN A 117 4.16 11.20 -10.24
C GLN A 117 3.59 10.73 -8.90
N ILE A 118 3.34 11.64 -7.96
CA ILE A 118 2.69 11.35 -6.68
C ILE A 118 1.16 11.39 -6.82
N ARG A 119 0.59 12.50 -7.28
CA ARG A 119 -0.86 12.77 -7.30
C ARG A 119 -1.54 12.22 -8.55
N TYR A 120 -1.46 12.95 -9.65
CA TYR A 120 -2.02 12.59 -10.95
C TYR A 120 -1.29 13.37 -12.03
N GLY A 121 -1.17 12.77 -13.21
CA GLY A 121 -0.66 13.46 -14.39
C GLY A 121 -1.79 13.80 -15.36
N TRP A 122 -1.41 14.36 -16.51
CA TRP A 122 -2.31 14.65 -17.61
C TRP A 122 -1.87 13.96 -18.90
N ASN A 123 -2.83 13.41 -19.62
CA ASN A 123 -2.68 13.07 -21.02
C ASN A 123 -2.80 14.37 -21.83
N TYR A 124 -1.65 14.97 -22.17
CA TYR A 124 -1.59 16.25 -22.85
C TYR A 124 -2.37 16.30 -24.17
N ALA A 125 -2.43 15.20 -24.92
CA ALA A 125 -3.19 15.17 -26.16
C ALA A 125 -4.70 15.32 -25.90
N GLN A 126 -5.22 14.61 -24.89
CA GLN A 126 -6.63 14.75 -24.50
C GLN A 126 -6.90 16.11 -23.84
N LEU A 127 -5.99 16.58 -23.00
CA LEU A 127 -6.10 17.89 -22.35
C LEU A 127 -6.17 19.02 -23.37
N LEU A 128 -5.35 19.00 -24.42
CA LEU A 128 -5.38 20.00 -25.49
C LEU A 128 -6.63 19.89 -26.37
N ALA A 129 -7.08 18.67 -26.64
CA ALA A 129 -8.22 18.44 -27.54
C ALA A 129 -9.59 18.70 -26.87
N LYS A 130 -9.73 18.40 -25.58
CA LYS A 130 -11.01 18.38 -24.86
C LYS A 130 -11.03 19.27 -23.61
N GLY A 131 -9.91 19.85 -23.21
CA GLY A 131 -9.77 20.55 -21.95
C GLY A 131 -9.63 19.61 -20.74
N PRO A 132 -9.53 20.17 -19.52
CA PRO A 132 -9.47 19.39 -18.29
C PRO A 132 -10.70 18.51 -18.15
N SER A 133 -10.48 17.21 -18.05
CA SER A 133 -11.55 16.22 -17.91
C SER A 133 -11.04 14.96 -17.23
N GLN A 134 -11.96 14.16 -16.71
CA GLN A 134 -11.62 12.88 -16.08
C GLN A 134 -10.91 11.93 -17.05
N GLU A 135 -11.21 11.99 -18.35
CA GLU A 135 -10.55 11.20 -19.39
C GLU A 135 -9.10 11.61 -19.60
N ALA A 136 -8.80 12.90 -19.44
CA ALA A 136 -7.46 13.44 -19.59
C ALA A 136 -6.56 13.16 -18.36
N LEU A 137 -7.12 12.78 -17.21
CA LEU A 137 -6.34 12.44 -16.02
C LEU A 137 -5.58 11.12 -16.19
N VAL A 138 -4.32 11.12 -15.75
CA VAL A 138 -3.48 9.91 -15.69
C VAL A 138 -3.31 9.52 -14.21
N PRO A 139 -4.01 8.47 -13.74
CA PRO A 139 -4.02 8.12 -12.32
C PRO A 139 -2.72 7.42 -11.90
N THR A 140 -2.08 7.95 -10.84
CA THR A 140 -0.91 7.34 -10.19
C THR A 140 -1.32 6.15 -9.30
N PRO A 141 -0.36 5.39 -8.75
CA PRO A 141 -0.66 4.38 -7.73
C PRO A 141 -1.37 4.96 -6.50
N LEU A 142 -1.00 6.15 -6.04
CA LEU A 142 -1.64 6.81 -4.90
C LEU A 142 -3.10 7.18 -5.23
N TYR A 143 -3.34 7.77 -6.40
CA TYR A 143 -4.69 8.07 -6.89
C TYR A 143 -5.58 6.82 -6.87
N ARG A 144 -5.10 5.72 -7.47
CA ARG A 144 -5.85 4.46 -7.53
C ARG A 144 -6.06 3.86 -6.14
N ALA A 145 -5.09 4.03 -5.24
CA ALA A 145 -5.23 3.57 -3.87
C ALA A 145 -6.36 4.31 -3.15
N MET A 146 -6.38 5.64 -3.23
CA MET A 146 -7.42 6.46 -2.60
C MET A 146 -8.79 6.16 -3.19
N GLN A 147 -8.91 6.08 -4.52
CA GLN A 147 -10.17 5.79 -5.19
C GLN A 147 -10.75 4.41 -4.81
N ASN A 148 -9.90 3.42 -4.55
CA ASN A 148 -10.32 2.05 -4.26
C ASN A 148 -10.22 1.68 -2.76
N GLY A 149 -9.90 2.63 -1.89
CA GLY A 149 -9.72 2.36 -0.45
C GLY A 149 -8.59 1.38 -0.12
N LYS A 150 -7.48 1.43 -0.88
CA LYS A 150 -6.32 0.53 -0.72
C LYS A 150 -5.11 1.24 -0.10
N LEU A 151 -4.11 0.44 0.28
CA LEU A 151 -2.82 0.92 0.74
C LEU A 151 -1.93 1.28 -0.46
N CYS A 152 -1.36 2.48 -0.44
CA CYS A 152 -0.26 2.87 -1.32
C CYS A 152 1.04 2.84 -0.56
N ARG A 153 2.09 2.29 -1.17
CA ARG A 153 3.44 2.22 -0.60
C ARG A 153 4.33 3.27 -1.24
N LEU A 154 4.92 4.16 -0.44
CA LEU A 154 5.94 5.11 -0.89
C LEU A 154 7.30 4.62 -0.41
N GLU A 155 8.12 4.13 -1.33
CA GLU A 155 9.45 3.64 -1.01
C GLU A 155 10.50 4.74 -1.20
N GLU A 156 11.49 4.79 -0.32
CA GLU A 156 12.59 5.76 -0.37
C GLU A 156 12.12 7.23 -0.34
N LEU A 157 11.05 7.49 0.43
CA LEU A 157 10.41 8.81 0.60
C LEU A 157 11.42 9.95 0.82
N THR A 158 12.47 9.70 1.59
CA THR A 158 13.51 10.69 1.93
C THR A 158 14.36 11.14 0.75
N ARG A 159 14.27 10.46 -0.42
CA ARG A 159 14.98 10.87 -1.63
C ARG A 159 14.25 11.92 -2.45
N MET A 160 12.97 12.15 -2.16
CA MET A 160 12.15 13.15 -2.84
C MET A 160 12.36 14.55 -2.24
N GLY A 161 12.22 15.60 -3.05
CA GLY A 161 12.26 16.99 -2.58
C GLY A 161 11.21 17.25 -1.50
N SER A 162 11.53 18.15 -0.55
CA SER A 162 10.61 18.48 0.55
C SER A 162 9.31 19.11 0.07
N ASP A 163 9.39 19.93 -0.97
CA ASP A 163 8.25 20.54 -1.67
C ASP A 163 7.29 19.49 -2.24
N VAL A 164 7.83 18.40 -2.81
CA VAL A 164 6.99 17.31 -3.30
C VAL A 164 6.47 16.45 -2.15
N GLN A 165 7.22 16.32 -1.04
CA GLN A 165 6.72 15.63 0.17
C GLN A 165 5.52 16.36 0.79
N ASP A 166 5.48 17.70 0.71
CA ASP A 166 4.37 18.51 1.23
C ASP A 166 3.04 18.21 0.53
N THR A 167 3.08 17.70 -0.71
CA THR A 167 1.86 17.26 -1.43
C THR A 167 1.11 16.14 -0.71
N LEU A 168 1.80 15.37 0.15
CA LEU A 168 1.22 14.30 0.95
C LEU A 168 0.49 14.81 2.19
N ILE A 169 0.68 16.06 2.62
CA ILE A 169 0.09 16.59 3.86
C ILE A 169 -1.42 16.43 3.84
N THR A 170 -2.08 16.94 2.79
CA THR A 170 -3.55 16.89 2.65
C THR A 170 -4.05 15.45 2.54
N VAL A 171 -3.32 14.60 1.80
CA VAL A 171 -3.67 13.18 1.65
C VAL A 171 -3.57 12.44 2.99
N LEU A 172 -2.57 12.77 3.82
CA LEU A 172 -2.34 12.11 5.09
C LEU A 172 -3.26 12.62 6.21
N SER A 173 -3.57 13.93 6.23
CA SER A 173 -4.41 14.55 7.27
C SER A 173 -5.90 14.46 6.96
N GLU A 174 -6.32 14.80 5.74
CA GLU A 174 -7.73 14.91 5.36
C GLU A 174 -8.25 13.67 4.62
N LYS A 175 -7.37 12.73 4.27
CA LYS A 175 -7.68 11.58 3.41
C LYS A 175 -8.31 11.97 2.08
N MET A 176 -7.91 13.14 1.58
CA MET A 176 -8.47 13.74 0.37
C MET A 176 -7.35 14.16 -0.59
N MET A 177 -7.56 13.93 -1.88
CA MET A 177 -6.75 14.49 -2.95
C MET A 177 -7.63 15.41 -3.82
N PRO A 178 -7.50 16.74 -3.70
CA PRO A 178 -8.27 17.66 -4.54
C PRO A 178 -7.81 17.57 -5.99
N ILE A 179 -8.73 17.82 -6.92
CA ILE A 179 -8.48 17.98 -8.37
C ILE A 179 -9.08 19.33 -8.77
N PRO A 180 -8.35 20.44 -8.54
CA PRO A 180 -8.88 21.78 -8.68
C PRO A 180 -9.42 22.06 -10.09
N GLU A 181 -8.74 21.55 -11.11
CA GLU A 181 -9.11 21.75 -12.51
C GLU A 181 -10.49 21.17 -12.85
N LEU A 182 -10.99 20.21 -12.06
CA LEU A 182 -12.30 19.58 -12.23
C LEU A 182 -13.31 19.99 -11.15
N ASN A 183 -12.93 20.81 -10.17
CA ASN A 183 -13.73 21.11 -8.97
C ASN A 183 -14.21 19.85 -8.22
N THR A 184 -13.36 18.82 -8.17
CA THR A 184 -13.65 17.55 -7.49
C THR A 184 -12.51 17.16 -6.54
N SER A 185 -12.70 16.08 -5.80
CA SER A 185 -11.68 15.44 -4.99
C SER A 185 -11.88 13.93 -4.99
N ILE A 186 -10.85 13.20 -4.54
CA ILE A 186 -10.88 11.77 -4.24
C ILE A 186 -10.62 11.57 -2.78
#